data_AF-C8ZH56-F1
#
_entry.id   AF-C8ZH56-F1
#
_cell.length_a   1.000
_cell.length_b   1.000
_cell.length_c   1.000
_cell.angle_alpha   90.00
_cell.angle_beta   90.00
_cell.angle_gamma   90.00
#
_symmetry.space_group_name_H-M   'P 1'
#
loop_
_entity.id
_entity.type
_entity.pdbx_description
1 polymer ?
#
loop_
_entity_poly.entity_id
_entity_poly.type
_entity_poly.pdbx_seq_one_letter_code
_entity_poly.pdbx_strand_id
1 'polypeptide(L)'
;MIKNYLGRRWLNNPAIQAYVKQNAAVAHSTVFQGNLYEYTVMRELSEKLRMTKLRKTGGAHDGGVDIKGSWPVDDIYWKISSLMPNLEMASNIKRTNSQNGFVLKPLKYRIIDHTFEPLKVLVQCKAFTKSKLSPREFRELVGTFTSLVSHSQRNKTVCIMCSPHMLTKDTLNLINNITLPLIYLRVEMLKEKTDGHFDLINSGKLINYYENSYASTLMQDCKISEWLKLKLYKNSDFNSEK
;
A
#
# COMPACT_ATOMS: atom_id res chain seq x y z
N MET A 1 -21.88 7.85 -15.72
CA MET A 1 -21.27 7.38 -14.45
C MET A 1 -19.79 6.93 -14.52
N ILE A 2 -19.09 6.91 -15.68
CA ILE A 2 -17.71 6.37 -15.79
C ILE A 2 -16.60 7.45 -15.83
N LYS A 3 -16.93 8.72 -16.14
CA LYS A 3 -15.92 9.79 -16.31
C LYS A 3 -15.08 10.07 -15.06
N ASN A 4 -15.61 9.81 -13.87
CA ASN A 4 -14.97 10.25 -12.62
C ASN A 4 -14.05 9.19 -11.97
N TYR A 5 -14.30 7.88 -12.17
CA TYR A 5 -13.35 6.82 -11.78
C TYR A 5 -11.98 7.02 -12.43
N LEU A 6 -11.99 7.60 -13.64
CA LEU A 6 -10.77 7.97 -14.33
C LEU A 6 -9.98 9.02 -13.54
N GLY A 7 -10.59 9.90 -12.75
CA GLY A 7 -9.96 11.06 -12.12
C GLY A 7 -8.61 10.78 -11.43
N ARG A 8 -8.57 9.98 -10.36
CA ARG A 8 -7.29 9.72 -9.64
C ARG A 8 -6.32 8.87 -10.44
N ARG A 9 -6.82 7.89 -11.18
CA ARG A 9 -5.99 7.05 -12.05
C ARG A 9 -5.32 7.92 -13.12
N TRP A 10 -6.07 8.88 -13.66
CA TRP A 10 -5.64 9.85 -14.66
C TRP A 10 -4.73 10.94 -14.09
N LEU A 11 -4.75 11.22 -12.78
CA LEU A 11 -3.74 12.06 -12.14
C LEU A 11 -2.36 11.37 -12.08
N ASN A 12 -2.34 10.05 -11.92
CA ASN A 12 -1.09 9.29 -11.77
C ASN A 12 -0.58 8.66 -13.09
N ASN A 13 -1.47 8.41 -14.05
CA ASN A 13 -1.10 7.86 -15.36
C ASN A 13 -0.12 8.73 -16.16
N PRO A 14 -0.14 10.07 -16.12
CA PRO A 14 0.82 10.92 -16.81
C PRO A 14 2.27 10.60 -16.41
N ALA A 15 2.54 10.28 -15.14
CA ALA A 15 3.88 9.89 -14.70
C ALA A 15 4.33 8.58 -15.35
N ILE A 16 3.43 7.58 -15.44
CA ILE A 16 3.70 6.32 -16.15
C ILE A 16 3.95 6.58 -17.64
N GLN A 17 3.09 7.38 -18.29
CA GLN A 17 3.22 7.69 -19.72
C GLN A 17 4.50 8.46 -20.03
N ALA A 18 4.84 9.44 -19.18
CA ALA A 18 6.08 10.21 -19.31
C ALA A 18 7.30 9.28 -19.18
N TYR A 19 7.31 8.41 -18.18
CA TYR A 19 8.38 7.44 -17.98
C TYR A 19 8.55 6.51 -19.19
N VAL A 20 7.45 5.92 -19.69
CA VAL A 20 7.46 5.05 -20.88
C VAL A 20 8.00 5.80 -22.10
N LYS A 21 7.52 7.03 -22.35
CA LYS A 21 7.95 7.84 -23.48
C LYS A 21 9.44 8.19 -23.42
N GLN A 22 9.93 8.58 -22.25
CA GLN A 22 11.33 8.99 -22.05
C GLN A 22 12.30 7.81 -22.13
N ASN A 23 11.86 6.60 -21.83
CA ASN A 23 12.70 5.41 -21.73
C ASN A 23 12.35 4.33 -22.76
N ALA A 24 11.67 4.70 -23.85
CA ALA A 24 11.21 3.77 -24.88
C ALA A 24 12.37 2.95 -25.49
N ALA A 25 13.56 3.55 -25.64
CA ALA A 25 14.75 2.89 -26.17
C ALA A 25 15.25 1.70 -25.33
N VAL A 26 14.86 1.62 -24.05
CA VAL A 26 15.31 0.57 -23.13
C VAL A 26 14.13 -0.25 -22.57
N ALA A 27 12.98 -0.25 -23.27
CA ALA A 27 11.73 -0.86 -22.81
C ALA A 27 11.85 -2.36 -22.46
N HIS A 28 12.80 -3.07 -23.08
CA HIS A 28 13.04 -4.50 -22.83
C HIS A 28 13.93 -4.79 -21.63
N SER A 29 14.55 -3.77 -21.03
CA SER A 29 15.44 -3.95 -19.89
C SER A 29 14.67 -4.26 -18.61
N THR A 30 15.26 -5.08 -17.73
CA THR A 30 14.70 -5.36 -16.39
C THR A 30 14.63 -4.10 -15.54
N VAL A 31 15.59 -3.18 -15.69
CA VAL A 31 15.59 -1.87 -15.05
C VAL A 31 14.36 -1.07 -15.48
N PHE A 32 14.08 -1.03 -16.79
CA PHE A 32 12.89 -0.34 -17.30
C PHE A 32 11.61 -0.90 -16.69
N GLN A 33 11.47 -2.22 -16.74
CA GLN A 33 10.29 -2.92 -16.29
C GLN A 33 10.10 -2.79 -14.76
N GLY A 34 11.19 -2.75 -13.99
CA GLY A 34 11.15 -2.59 -12.53
C GLY A 34 10.69 -1.19 -12.14
N ASN A 35 11.26 -0.18 -12.76
CA ASN A 35 10.82 1.20 -12.60
C ASN A 35 9.37 1.40 -13.03
N LEU A 36 8.94 0.79 -14.14
CA LEU A 36 7.54 0.85 -14.58
C LEU A 36 6.60 0.22 -13.55
N TYR A 37 7.02 -0.89 -12.93
CA TYR A 37 6.29 -1.53 -11.84
C TYR A 37 6.17 -0.62 -10.62
N GLU A 38 7.24 0.07 -10.22
CA GLU A 38 7.22 1.02 -9.11
C GLU A 38 6.24 2.17 -9.36
N TYR A 39 6.22 2.76 -10.57
CA TYR A 39 5.20 3.78 -10.92
C TYR A 39 3.78 3.22 -10.89
N THR A 40 3.60 1.98 -11.31
CA THR A 40 2.31 1.28 -11.25
C THR A 40 1.86 1.09 -9.81
N VAL A 41 2.76 0.69 -8.92
CA VAL A 41 2.50 0.57 -7.48
C VAL A 41 2.13 1.93 -6.89
N MET A 42 2.90 2.99 -7.17
CA MET A 42 2.58 4.35 -6.69
C MET A 42 1.18 4.79 -7.09
N ARG A 43 0.76 4.55 -8.34
CA ARG A 43 -0.60 4.81 -8.80
C ARG A 43 -1.63 4.08 -7.93
N GLU A 44 -1.47 2.78 -7.73
CA GLU A 44 -2.46 1.98 -6.99
C GLU A 44 -2.50 2.36 -5.51
N LEU A 45 -1.36 2.67 -4.88
CA LEU A 45 -1.30 3.16 -3.50
C LEU A 45 -2.03 4.49 -3.34
N SER A 46 -1.81 5.43 -4.26
CA SER A 46 -2.48 6.73 -4.26
C SER A 46 -3.98 6.60 -4.53
N GLU A 47 -4.35 5.82 -5.53
CA GLU A 47 -5.75 5.69 -5.99
C GLU A 47 -6.59 4.92 -4.97
N LYS A 48 -6.12 3.73 -4.56
CA LYS A 48 -6.94 2.78 -3.80
C LYS A 48 -6.71 2.86 -2.30
N LEU A 49 -5.55 3.31 -1.84
CA LEU A 49 -5.25 3.45 -0.41
C LEU A 49 -5.15 4.91 0.04
N ARG A 50 -5.38 5.87 -0.87
CA ARG A 50 -5.31 7.32 -0.58
C ARG A 50 -3.97 7.76 -0.01
N MET A 51 -2.89 7.05 -0.33
CA MET A 51 -1.56 7.46 0.09
C MET A 51 -1.13 8.73 -0.66
N THR A 52 -0.45 9.60 0.05
CA THR A 52 0.00 10.91 -0.43
C THR A 52 1.51 11.04 -0.29
N LYS A 53 2.09 12.07 -0.90
CA LYS A 53 3.54 12.36 -0.86
C LYS A 53 4.40 11.16 -1.30
N LEU A 54 3.84 10.30 -2.16
CA LEU A 54 4.53 9.14 -2.69
C LEU A 54 5.67 9.61 -3.60
N ARG A 55 6.86 9.11 -3.34
CA ARG A 55 8.03 9.36 -4.17
C ARG A 55 8.88 8.11 -4.26
N LYS A 56 9.47 7.91 -5.43
CA LYS A 56 10.52 6.92 -5.59
C LYS A 56 11.72 7.29 -4.73
N THR A 57 12.41 6.29 -4.21
CA THR A 57 13.72 6.42 -3.58
C THR A 57 14.73 5.67 -4.40
N GLY A 58 15.92 6.25 -4.54
CA GLY A 58 17.00 5.70 -5.35
C GLY A 58 18.31 5.98 -4.65
N GLY A 59 19.11 4.92 -4.49
CA GLY A 59 20.41 5.00 -3.84
C GLY A 59 20.79 3.66 -3.23
N ALA A 60 22.08 3.32 -3.30
CA ALA A 60 22.60 2.07 -2.72
C ALA A 60 22.32 1.93 -1.20
N HIS A 61 22.08 3.04 -0.52
CA HIS A 61 21.87 3.11 0.93
C HIS A 61 20.39 3.10 1.36
N ASP A 62 19.43 2.99 0.43
CA ASP A 62 18.00 2.95 0.80
C ASP A 62 17.55 1.58 1.38
N GLY A 63 18.46 0.60 1.47
CA GLY A 63 18.19 -0.72 2.04
C GLY A 63 17.12 -1.51 1.25
N GLY A 64 16.85 -1.14 0.00
CA GLY A 64 15.78 -1.72 -0.81
C GLY A 64 14.39 -1.12 -0.54
N VAL A 65 14.30 0.05 0.08
CA VAL A 65 13.08 0.87 -0.04
C VAL A 65 13.05 1.54 -1.40
N ASP A 66 12.01 1.26 -2.18
CA ASP A 66 11.83 1.79 -3.54
C ASP A 66 10.87 2.99 -3.56
N ILE A 67 9.93 3.06 -2.62
CA ILE A 67 8.97 4.17 -2.51
C ILE A 67 8.80 4.57 -1.04
N LYS A 68 8.77 5.89 -0.79
CA LYS A 68 8.38 6.47 0.51
C LYS A 68 7.12 7.32 0.34
N GLY A 69 6.30 7.40 1.39
CA GLY A 69 5.09 8.24 1.37
C GLY A 69 4.45 8.45 2.72
N SER A 70 3.22 8.96 2.69
CA SER A 70 2.37 9.20 3.85
C SER A 70 1.00 8.59 3.63
N TRP A 71 0.41 8.00 4.68
CA TRP A 71 -0.91 7.40 4.63
C TRP A 71 -1.85 8.04 5.65
N PRO A 72 -2.71 8.97 5.19
CA PRO A 72 -3.80 9.50 6.00
C PRO A 72 -4.96 8.49 6.03
N VAL A 73 -4.80 7.40 6.79
CA VAL A 73 -5.83 6.34 6.85
C VAL A 73 -7.14 6.81 7.49
N ASP A 74 -7.10 7.90 8.26
CA ASP A 74 -8.25 8.61 8.79
C ASP A 74 -9.21 9.10 7.69
N ASP A 75 -8.69 9.49 6.52
CA ASP A 75 -9.53 9.84 5.36
C ASP A 75 -10.43 8.68 4.91
N ILE A 76 -9.94 7.44 5.05
CA ILE A 76 -10.73 6.24 4.75
C ILE A 76 -11.73 6.01 5.88
N TYR A 77 -11.27 6.06 7.14
CA TYR A 77 -12.11 5.87 8.32
C TYR A 77 -13.33 6.78 8.28
N TRP A 78 -13.12 8.10 8.26
CA TRP A 78 -14.20 9.08 8.33
C TRP A 78 -15.17 8.98 7.15
N LYS A 79 -14.66 8.63 5.96
CA LYS A 79 -15.55 8.44 4.81
C LYS A 79 -16.44 7.22 4.97
N ILE A 80 -15.90 6.10 5.47
CA ILE A 80 -16.70 4.91 5.73
C ILE A 80 -17.70 5.18 6.85
N SER A 81 -17.27 5.81 7.94
CA SER A 81 -18.14 6.15 9.07
C SER A 81 -19.31 7.04 8.65
N SER A 82 -19.07 8.00 7.76
CA SER A 82 -20.12 8.86 7.19
C SER A 82 -21.07 8.12 6.26
N LEU A 83 -20.56 7.23 5.41
CA LEU A 83 -21.38 6.46 4.45
C LEU A 83 -22.15 5.31 5.11
N MET A 84 -21.61 4.73 6.18
CA MET A 84 -22.13 3.53 6.83
C MET A 84 -22.02 3.63 8.37
N PRO A 85 -22.77 4.53 9.03
CA PRO A 85 -22.67 4.74 10.48
C PRO A 85 -22.91 3.47 11.32
N ASN A 86 -23.84 2.61 10.89
CA ASN A 86 -24.21 1.39 11.61
C ASN A 86 -23.07 0.35 11.68
N LEU A 87 -22.05 0.47 10.83
CA LEU A 87 -20.90 -0.44 10.85
C LEU A 87 -20.03 -0.24 12.11
N GLU A 88 -20.08 0.92 12.76
CA GLU A 88 -19.31 1.19 13.97
C GLU A 88 -19.91 0.54 15.23
N MET A 89 -21.25 0.56 15.35
CA MET A 89 -21.99 0.05 16.52
C MET A 89 -21.72 -1.43 16.82
N ALA A 90 -21.32 -2.22 15.82
CA ALA A 90 -21.03 -3.64 15.99
C ALA A 90 -19.68 -3.95 16.69
N SER A 91 -18.80 -2.95 16.84
CA SER A 91 -17.39 -3.18 17.22
C SER A 91 -17.10 -2.96 18.71
N ASN A 92 -17.38 -3.96 19.56
CA ASN A 92 -16.88 -4.00 20.94
C ASN A 92 -15.40 -4.39 20.96
N ILE A 93 -14.52 -3.46 20.57
CA ILE A 93 -13.08 -3.70 20.50
C ILE A 93 -12.42 -3.24 21.80
N LYS A 94 -11.50 -4.06 22.32
CA LYS A 94 -10.65 -3.70 23.46
C LYS A 94 -9.75 -2.51 23.08
N ARG A 95 -9.58 -1.57 24.02
CA ARG A 95 -8.70 -0.41 23.82
C ARG A 95 -7.25 -0.78 23.54
N THR A 96 -6.84 -1.97 23.98
CA THR A 96 -5.53 -2.53 23.73
C THR A 96 -5.65 -4.03 23.44
N ASN A 97 -4.77 -4.53 22.57
CA ASN A 97 -4.68 -5.94 22.22
C ASN A 97 -3.22 -6.39 22.27
N SER A 98 -2.97 -7.60 22.76
CA SER A 98 -1.64 -8.20 22.72
C SER A 98 -1.45 -8.95 21.40
N GLN A 99 -0.32 -8.73 20.74
CA GLN A 99 0.11 -9.45 19.54
C GLN A 99 1.60 -9.74 19.60
N ASN A 100 1.97 -11.01 19.51
CA ASN A 100 3.37 -11.45 19.50
C ASN A 100 4.23 -10.80 20.60
N GLY A 101 3.68 -10.67 21.80
CA GLY A 101 4.34 -10.05 22.96
C GLY A 101 4.23 -8.53 23.06
N PHE A 102 3.60 -7.85 22.09
CA PHE A 102 3.40 -6.40 22.10
C PHE A 102 1.96 -6.03 22.40
N VAL A 103 1.76 -5.10 23.33
CA VAL A 103 0.45 -4.48 23.57
C VAL A 103 0.28 -3.29 22.63
N LEU A 104 -0.71 -3.37 21.74
CA LEU A 104 -1.00 -2.38 20.72
C LEU A 104 -2.32 -1.67 21.04
N LYS A 105 -2.33 -0.34 20.89
CA LYS A 105 -3.55 0.48 20.88
C LYS A 105 -3.95 0.70 19.41
N PRO A 106 -5.12 0.23 18.98
CA PRO A 106 -5.62 0.47 17.63
C PRO A 106 -5.63 1.95 17.24
N LEU A 107 -5.30 2.25 15.98
CA LEU A 107 -5.22 3.61 15.47
C LEU A 107 -6.58 4.32 15.45
N LYS A 108 -7.70 3.58 15.35
CA LYS A 108 -9.06 4.12 15.43
C LYS A 108 -9.24 5.09 16.60
N TYR A 109 -8.71 4.79 17.78
CA TYR A 109 -8.84 5.69 18.92
C TYR A 109 -8.10 7.01 18.70
N ARG A 110 -6.90 6.98 18.10
CA ARG A 110 -6.19 8.23 17.75
C ARG A 110 -6.94 9.03 16.69
N ILE A 111 -7.63 8.35 15.77
CA ILE A 111 -8.44 8.99 14.73
C ILE A 111 -9.65 9.70 15.37
N ILE A 112 -10.42 8.99 16.20
CA ILE A 112 -11.58 9.54 16.91
C ILE A 112 -11.17 10.68 17.86
N ASP A 113 -10.05 10.51 18.57
CA ASP A 113 -9.53 11.53 19.50
C ASP A 113 -8.86 12.71 18.74
N HIS A 114 -8.84 12.72 17.40
CA HIS A 114 -8.19 13.73 16.56
C HIS A 114 -6.68 13.94 16.85
N THR A 115 -6.00 12.89 17.34
CA THR A 115 -4.55 12.86 17.62
C THR A 115 -3.78 11.94 16.65
N PHE A 116 -4.46 11.47 15.61
CA PHE A 116 -3.86 10.69 14.54
C PHE A 116 -2.99 11.59 13.66
N GLU A 117 -1.84 11.06 13.28
CA GLU A 117 -0.95 11.67 12.29
C GLU A 117 -0.81 10.65 11.15
N PRO A 118 -0.76 11.10 9.88
CA PRO A 118 -0.58 10.20 8.75
C PRO A 118 0.63 9.28 8.95
N LEU A 119 0.43 7.98 8.70
CA LEU A 119 1.50 6.98 8.86
C LEU A 119 2.58 7.24 7.82
N LYS A 120 3.85 7.08 8.20
CA LYS A 120 4.95 6.96 7.24
C LYS A 120 4.83 5.62 6.53
N VAL A 121 5.11 5.61 5.23
CA VAL A 121 5.07 4.39 4.42
C VAL A 121 6.44 4.15 3.82
N LEU A 122 6.95 2.92 4.00
CA LEU A 122 8.14 2.40 3.34
C LEU A 122 7.71 1.23 2.47
N VAL A 123 7.92 1.34 1.15
CA VAL A 123 7.51 0.29 0.21
C VAL A 123 8.74 -0.30 -0.45
N GLN A 124 8.77 -1.63 -0.50
CA GLN A 124 9.67 -2.40 -1.34
C GLN A 124 8.87 -3.07 -2.46
N CYS A 125 9.41 -3.03 -3.67
CA CYS A 125 8.82 -3.55 -4.89
C CYS A 125 9.66 -4.73 -5.41
N LYS A 126 9.00 -5.88 -5.62
CA LYS A 126 9.64 -7.07 -6.18
C LYS A 126 8.90 -7.55 -7.42
N ALA A 127 9.20 -6.91 -8.55
CA ALA A 127 8.57 -7.18 -9.84
C ALA A 127 8.97 -8.55 -10.44
N PHE A 128 10.26 -8.92 -10.38
CA PHE A 128 10.82 -10.04 -11.16
C PHE A 128 11.07 -11.30 -10.34
N THR A 129 10.06 -11.85 -9.68
CA THR A 129 10.23 -13.14 -9.00
C THR A 129 9.69 -14.25 -9.88
N LYS A 130 10.50 -15.22 -10.30
CA LYS A 130 9.99 -16.36 -11.09
C LYS A 130 9.02 -17.26 -10.29
N SER A 131 8.98 -17.09 -8.97
CA SER A 131 8.24 -17.90 -8.03
C SER A 131 7.45 -17.04 -7.05
N LYS A 132 6.71 -17.72 -6.16
CA LYS A 132 6.15 -17.09 -4.96
C LYS A 132 7.25 -16.44 -4.13
N LEU A 133 6.93 -15.36 -3.43
CA LEU A 133 7.88 -14.70 -2.52
C LEU A 133 8.23 -15.61 -1.35
N SER A 134 9.51 -15.66 -1.04
CA SER A 134 10.07 -16.50 0.01
C SER A 134 10.20 -15.74 1.34
N PRO A 135 10.52 -16.43 2.44
CA PRO A 135 10.85 -15.79 3.70
C PRO A 135 12.06 -14.83 3.64
N ARG A 136 12.96 -15.00 2.66
CA ARG A 136 14.18 -14.17 2.54
C ARG A 136 13.85 -12.70 2.28
N GLU A 137 12.99 -12.41 1.31
CA GLU A 137 12.65 -11.03 0.94
C GLU A 137 12.04 -10.27 2.14
N PHE A 138 11.24 -10.96 2.97
CA PHE A 138 10.64 -10.34 4.15
C PHE A 138 11.64 -10.11 5.28
N ARG A 139 12.65 -10.97 5.45
CA ARG A 139 13.72 -10.72 6.43
C ARG A 139 14.57 -9.52 6.04
N GLU A 140 14.89 -9.38 4.76
CA GLU A 140 15.59 -8.21 4.23
C GLU A 140 14.77 -6.94 4.51
N LEU A 141 13.48 -6.95 4.18
CA LEU A 141 12.57 -5.84 4.46
C LEU A 141 12.48 -5.46 5.96
N VAL A 142 12.41 -6.46 6.84
CA VAL A 142 12.42 -6.24 8.31
C VAL A 142 13.72 -5.60 8.78
N GLY A 143 14.86 -6.05 8.25
CA GLY A 143 16.17 -5.46 8.54
C GLY A 143 16.21 -3.99 8.14
N THR A 144 15.74 -3.67 6.94
CA THR A 144 15.63 -2.30 6.44
C THR A 144 14.73 -1.44 7.31
N PHE A 145 13.53 -1.92 7.67
CA PHE A 145 12.64 -1.20 8.57
C PHE A 145 13.31 -0.91 9.92
N THR A 146 13.96 -1.91 10.51
CA THR A 146 14.63 -1.78 11.81
C THR A 146 15.78 -0.77 11.77
N SER A 147 16.49 -0.68 10.63
CA SER A 147 17.57 0.29 10.44
C SER A 147 17.08 1.73 10.24
N LEU A 148 15.90 1.92 9.63
CA LEU A 148 15.36 3.25 9.27
C LEU A 148 14.36 3.81 10.29
N VAL A 149 13.74 2.95 11.10
CA VAL A 149 12.60 3.32 11.95
C VAL A 149 12.95 3.07 13.41
N SER A 150 13.15 4.15 14.16
CA SER A 150 13.30 4.09 15.61
C SER A 150 12.07 3.47 16.31
N HIS A 151 12.29 2.91 17.51
CA HIS A 151 11.22 2.28 18.30
C HIS A 151 9.99 3.18 18.52
N SER A 152 10.19 4.48 18.77
CA SER A 152 9.07 5.43 18.99
C SER A 152 8.24 5.70 17.73
N GLN A 153 8.79 5.43 16.54
CA GLN A 153 8.13 5.62 15.24
C GLN A 153 7.54 4.33 14.66
N ARG A 154 7.73 3.18 15.33
CA ARG A 154 7.26 1.86 14.85
C ARG A 154 5.77 1.87 14.54
N ASN A 155 4.94 2.30 15.49
CA ASN A 155 3.48 2.33 15.32
C ASN A 155 2.99 3.54 14.51
N LYS A 156 3.92 4.36 14.01
CA LYS A 156 3.66 5.47 13.09
C LYS A 156 4.19 5.19 11.67
N THR A 157 4.74 3.99 11.43
CA THR A 157 5.35 3.62 10.15
C THR A 157 4.89 2.23 9.72
N VAL A 158 4.46 2.09 8.47
CA VAL A 158 4.06 0.80 7.89
C VAL A 158 5.03 0.41 6.80
N CYS A 159 5.45 -0.84 6.84
CA CYS A 159 6.27 -1.46 5.81
C CYS A 159 5.37 -2.19 4.80
N ILE A 160 5.57 -1.97 3.51
CA ILE A 160 4.75 -2.57 2.46
C ILE A 160 5.64 -3.33 1.49
N MET A 161 5.35 -4.61 1.27
CA MET A 161 5.94 -5.40 0.20
C MET A 161 4.94 -5.51 -0.96
N CYS A 162 5.35 -5.08 -2.15
CA CYS A 162 4.55 -5.15 -3.37
C CYS A 162 5.15 -6.13 -4.36
N SER A 163 4.37 -7.10 -4.83
CA SER A 163 4.80 -8.04 -5.88
C SER A 163 3.59 -8.53 -6.69
N PRO A 164 3.75 -8.90 -7.97
CA PRO A 164 2.66 -9.53 -8.72
C PRO A 164 2.41 -10.99 -8.30
N HIS A 165 3.30 -11.59 -7.51
CA HIS A 165 3.27 -13.01 -7.18
C HIS A 165 2.44 -13.31 -5.91
N MET A 166 2.34 -14.59 -5.56
CA MET A 166 1.71 -15.03 -4.32
C MET A 166 2.74 -15.25 -3.23
N LEU A 167 2.30 -15.28 -1.98
CA LEU A 167 3.11 -15.73 -0.85
C LEU A 167 3.10 -17.26 -0.77
N THR A 168 4.20 -17.85 -0.33
CA THR A 168 4.19 -19.25 0.14
C THR A 168 3.53 -19.34 1.52
N LYS A 169 3.13 -20.55 1.94
CA LYS A 169 2.60 -20.79 3.29
C LYS A 169 3.64 -20.44 4.36
N ASP A 170 4.91 -20.78 4.13
CA ASP A 170 6.00 -20.48 5.06
C ASP A 170 6.25 -18.98 5.18
N THR A 171 6.18 -18.25 4.07
CA THR A 171 6.24 -16.79 4.07
C THR A 171 5.07 -16.19 4.84
N LEU A 172 3.85 -16.70 4.62
CA LEU A 172 2.66 -16.25 5.35
C LEU A 172 2.80 -16.46 6.87
N ASN A 173 3.31 -17.62 7.28
CA ASN A 173 3.59 -17.92 8.67
C ASN A 173 4.67 -16.99 9.25
N LEU A 174 5.77 -16.74 8.52
CA LEU A 174 6.80 -15.80 8.95
C LEU A 174 6.21 -14.41 9.16
N ILE A 175 5.48 -13.86 8.18
CA ILE A 175 5.03 -12.46 8.26
C ILE A 175 4.08 -12.21 9.42
N ASN A 176 3.27 -13.21 9.80
CA ASN A 176 2.38 -13.11 10.95
C ASN A 176 3.09 -13.17 12.30
N ASN A 177 4.33 -13.65 12.34
CA ASN A 177 5.18 -13.64 13.53
C ASN A 177 6.08 -12.40 13.61
N ILE A 178 6.16 -11.60 12.54
CA ILE A 178 6.91 -10.34 12.53
C ILE A 178 6.23 -9.31 13.46
N THR A 179 7.01 -8.66 14.31
CA THR A 179 6.55 -7.70 15.33
C THR A 179 6.67 -6.24 14.89
N LEU A 180 6.34 -5.95 13.63
CA LEU A 180 6.22 -4.60 13.07
C LEU A 180 5.03 -4.53 12.10
N PRO A 181 4.46 -3.35 11.84
CA PRO A 181 3.33 -3.20 10.93
C PRO A 181 3.76 -3.50 9.49
N LEU A 182 3.37 -4.68 8.99
CA LEU A 182 3.69 -5.12 7.63
C LEU A 182 2.42 -5.38 6.83
N ILE A 183 2.42 -4.88 5.59
CA ILE A 183 1.38 -5.16 4.59
C ILE A 183 2.02 -5.82 3.37
N TYR A 184 1.36 -6.85 2.87
CA TYR A 184 1.65 -7.41 1.56
C TYR A 184 0.57 -7.01 0.55
N LEU A 185 1.00 -6.45 -0.58
CA LEU A 185 0.12 -6.06 -1.67
C LEU A 185 0.47 -6.85 -2.92
N ARG A 186 -0.56 -7.49 -3.52
CA ARG A 186 -0.42 -8.07 -4.85
C ARG A 186 -0.86 -7.06 -5.89
N VAL A 187 0.11 -6.42 -6.56
CA VAL A 187 -0.14 -5.49 -7.66
C VAL A 187 0.35 -6.13 -8.94
N GLU A 188 -0.52 -6.24 -9.95
CA GLU A 188 -0.14 -6.78 -11.26
C GLU A 188 0.88 -5.89 -11.96
N MET A 189 1.60 -6.48 -12.91
CA MET A 189 2.33 -5.69 -13.90
C MET A 189 1.36 -5.03 -14.89
N LEU A 190 1.79 -3.91 -15.48
CA LEU A 190 1.10 -3.39 -16.65
C LEU A 190 1.27 -4.38 -17.81
N LYS A 191 0.19 -4.58 -18.57
CA LYS A 191 0.19 -5.39 -19.77
C LYS A 191 0.50 -4.49 -20.96
N GLU A 192 1.43 -4.92 -21.79
CA GLU A 192 1.68 -4.32 -23.09
C GLU A 192 0.60 -4.81 -24.08
N LYS A 193 0.09 -3.88 -24.89
CA LYS A 193 -0.83 -4.17 -25.99
C LYS A 193 -0.02 -4.45 -27.26
N THR A 194 -0.70 -4.95 -28.28
CA THR A 194 -0.08 -5.27 -29.59
C THR A 194 0.48 -4.06 -30.32
N ASP A 195 0.04 -2.84 -29.99
CA ASP A 195 0.55 -1.58 -30.54
C ASP A 195 1.78 -1.04 -29.78
N GLY A 196 2.31 -1.79 -28.80
CA GLY A 196 3.42 -1.38 -27.95
C GLY A 196 3.03 -0.40 -26.82
N HIS A 197 1.75 -0.03 -26.70
CA HIS A 197 1.28 0.81 -25.60
C HIS A 197 0.88 -0.04 -24.39
N PHE A 198 1.12 0.47 -23.18
CA PHE A 198 0.67 -0.18 -21.95
C PHE A 198 -0.83 0.04 -21.70
N ASP A 199 -1.54 -1.00 -21.28
CA ASP A 199 -2.95 -0.90 -20.86
C ASP A 199 -3.07 -0.29 -19.46
N LEU A 200 -3.02 1.04 -19.39
CA LEU A 200 -3.13 1.77 -18.14
C LEU A 200 -4.50 1.65 -17.48
N ILE A 201 -5.54 1.21 -18.17
CA ILE A 201 -6.92 1.18 -17.65
C ILE A 201 -7.22 -0.20 -17.05
N ASN A 202 -6.95 -1.27 -17.79
CA ASN A 202 -7.37 -2.61 -17.37
C ASN A 202 -6.28 -3.46 -16.73
N SER A 203 -5.03 -3.01 -16.70
CA SER A 203 -3.91 -3.73 -16.10
C SER A 203 -3.19 -2.96 -14.99
N GLY A 204 -2.22 -3.61 -14.34
CA GLY A 204 -1.45 -3.01 -13.24
C GLY A 204 -2.27 -2.77 -11.98
N LYS A 205 -3.23 -3.65 -11.67
CA LYS A 205 -4.20 -3.43 -10.59
C LYS A 205 -3.69 -4.03 -9.29
N LEU A 206 -3.97 -3.35 -8.17
CA LEU A 206 -4.00 -3.98 -6.85
C LEU A 206 -5.11 -5.04 -6.84
N ILE A 207 -4.72 -6.30 -6.65
CA ILE A 207 -5.61 -7.48 -6.59
C ILE A 207 -5.82 -7.95 -5.16
N ASN A 208 -4.78 -7.93 -4.33
CA ASN A 208 -4.83 -8.46 -2.98
C ASN A 208 -4.20 -7.50 -1.99
N TYR A 209 -4.83 -7.37 -0.83
CA TYR A 209 -4.38 -6.59 0.31
C TYR A 209 -4.32 -7.51 1.52
N TYR A 210 -3.17 -7.59 2.16
CA TYR A 210 -2.96 -8.46 3.32
C TYR A 210 -2.16 -7.74 4.40
N GLU A 211 -2.71 -7.67 5.60
CA GLU A 211 -2.03 -7.19 6.79
C GLU A 211 -1.49 -8.38 7.58
N ASN A 212 -0.27 -8.29 8.11
CA ASN A 212 0.16 -9.25 9.12
C ASN A 212 -0.59 -9.05 10.44
N SER A 213 -0.47 -10.00 11.38
CA SER A 213 -1.12 -9.94 12.69
C SER A 213 -0.90 -8.61 13.44
N TYR A 214 0.32 -8.07 13.37
CA TYR A 214 0.67 -6.79 14.01
C TYR A 214 -0.06 -5.61 13.35
N ALA A 215 0.04 -5.47 12.03
CA ALA A 215 -0.62 -4.43 11.25
C ALA A 215 -2.14 -4.50 11.40
N SER A 216 -2.72 -5.69 11.36
CA SER A 216 -4.16 -5.89 11.48
C SER A 216 -4.68 -5.49 12.85
N THR A 217 -3.90 -5.71 13.91
CA THR A 217 -4.26 -5.25 15.24
C THR A 217 -4.06 -3.74 15.41
N LEU A 218 -2.99 -3.19 14.83
CA LEU A 218 -2.72 -1.75 14.89
C LEU A 218 -3.77 -0.94 14.11
N MET A 219 -4.14 -1.38 12.90
CA MET A 219 -5.14 -0.75 12.04
C MET A 219 -6.53 -1.35 12.22
N GLN A 220 -6.74 -2.08 13.31
CA GLN A 220 -8.01 -2.71 13.59
C GLN A 220 -9.10 -1.64 13.51
N ASP A 221 -10.11 -1.94 12.70
CA ASP A 221 -11.30 -1.11 12.60
C ASP A 221 -11.10 0.27 11.93
N CYS A 222 -9.96 0.47 11.25
CA CYS A 222 -9.71 1.60 10.34
C CYS A 222 -10.47 1.51 9.00
N LYS A 223 -11.31 0.48 8.83
CA LYS A 223 -12.24 0.28 7.71
C LYS A 223 -11.61 0.11 6.32
N ILE A 224 -10.33 -0.27 6.26
CA ILE A 224 -9.57 -0.48 5.02
C ILE A 224 -10.13 -1.66 4.21
N SER A 225 -10.53 -2.75 4.89
CA SER A 225 -11.11 -3.94 4.26
C SER A 225 -12.42 -3.58 3.53
N GLU A 226 -13.32 -2.87 4.19
CA GLU A 226 -14.62 -2.46 3.65
C GLU A 226 -14.43 -1.47 2.51
N TRP A 227 -13.53 -0.50 2.69
CA TRP A 227 -13.13 0.45 1.67
C TRP A 227 -12.70 -0.21 0.36
N LEU A 228 -11.85 -1.25 0.45
CA LEU A 228 -11.36 -1.99 -0.71
C LEU A 228 -12.43 -2.93 -1.30
N LYS A 229 -13.13 -3.69 -0.46
CA LYS A 229 -14.16 -4.67 -0.89
C LYS A 229 -15.31 -4.00 -1.63
N LEU A 230 -15.81 -2.90 -1.07
CA LEU A 230 -16.91 -2.11 -1.66
C LEU A 230 -16.41 -1.18 -2.78
N LYS A 231 -15.10 -1.14 -3.03
CA LYS A 231 -14.46 -0.29 -4.06
C LYS A 231 -14.85 1.19 -3.92
N LEU A 232 -14.96 1.67 -2.68
CA LEU A 232 -15.42 3.04 -2.39
C LEU A 232 -14.42 4.11 -2.82
N TYR A 233 -13.17 3.71 -3.09
CA TYR A 233 -12.19 4.53 -3.81
C TYR A 233 -12.63 4.99 -5.20
N LYS A 234 -13.65 4.34 -5.78
CA LYS A 234 -14.21 4.72 -7.10
C LYS A 234 -15.23 5.84 -7.04
N ASN A 235 -15.84 6.09 -5.89
CA ASN A 235 -16.87 7.12 -5.80
C ASN A 235 -16.23 8.48 -6.13
N SER A 236 -17.00 9.37 -6.74
CA SER A 236 -16.50 10.59 -7.40
C SER A 236 -16.56 11.84 -6.54
N ASP A 237 -17.38 11.81 -5.49
CA ASP A 237 -17.81 12.98 -4.74
C ASP A 237 -16.69 13.40 -3.78
N PHE A 238 -15.60 13.95 -4.33
CA PHE A 238 -14.35 14.11 -3.59
C PHE A 238 -13.47 15.31 -4.02
N ASN A 239 -14.01 16.27 -4.76
CA ASN A 239 -13.36 17.58 -4.98
C ASN A 239 -14.26 18.71 -4.41
N SER A 240 -14.54 18.63 -3.12
CA SER A 240 -15.08 19.72 -2.30
C SER A 240 -14.65 19.32 -0.89
N GLU A 241 -13.51 19.79 -0.40
CA GLU A 241 -13.32 21.14 0.13
C GLU A 241 -11.86 21.58 -0.08
N LYS A 242 -11.69 22.75 -0.68
CA LYS A 242 -10.59 23.68 -0.32
C LYS A 242 -11.04 24.44 0.91
#